data_AF-A0A212IXD8-F1
#
_entry.id   AF-A0A212IXD8-F1
#
_cell.length_a   1.000
_cell.length_b   1.000
_cell.length_c   1.000
_cell.angle_alpha   90.00
_cell.angle_beta   90.00
_cell.angle_gamma   90.00
#
_symmetry.space_group_name_H-M   'P 1'
#
loop_
_entity.id
_entity.type
_entity.pdbx_description
1 polymer ?
#
loop_
_entity_poly.entity_id
_entity_poly.type
_entity_poly.pdbx_seq_one_letter_code
_entity_poly.pdbx_strand_id
1 'polypeptide(L)'
;MSFQYSAIGDNTIENREHLEKLGYTISMVTMDKAIYLKTQANRKYYETNNDDWSKVITNCIGNTLLFQAVTAIRDDSDMYQWFVSDEDIFTKDGDDIVVSKGDFILSKEVYFIDKYHDYPREAHKATLAELQEHFK
;
A
#
# COMPACT_ATOMS: atom_id res chain seq x y z
N MET A 1 -16.88 -2.47 2.31
CA MET A 1 -15.53 -2.34 1.73
C MET A 1 -14.57 -2.36 2.92
N SER A 2 -13.88 -3.46 3.13
CA SER A 2 -13.04 -3.72 4.32
C SER A 2 -11.59 -3.37 4.01
N PHE A 3 -11.03 -2.41 4.73
CA PHE A 3 -9.58 -2.23 4.75
C PHE A 3 -8.99 -3.21 5.76
N GLN A 4 -7.81 -3.78 5.46
CA GLN A 4 -7.22 -4.83 6.29
C GLN A 4 -6.32 -4.31 7.42
N TYR A 5 -5.69 -3.13 7.30
CA TYR A 5 -4.62 -2.70 8.22
C TYR A 5 -4.70 -1.22 8.64
N SER A 6 -4.42 -0.96 9.93
CA SER A 6 -4.15 0.37 10.48
C SER A 6 -2.63 0.60 10.53
N ALA A 7 -2.16 1.75 10.05
CA ALA A 7 -0.73 2.11 10.03
C ALA A 7 -0.49 3.52 10.60
N ILE A 8 0.70 3.74 11.14
CA ILE A 8 1.25 5.05 11.54
C ILE A 8 2.52 5.34 10.75
N GLY A 9 2.70 6.58 10.33
CA GLY A 9 3.90 7.05 9.62
C GLY A 9 4.18 8.52 9.89
N ASP A 10 5.26 9.05 9.31
CA ASP A 10 5.62 10.46 9.47
C ASP A 10 4.61 11.40 8.80
N ASN A 11 4.30 12.50 9.47
CA ASN A 11 3.43 13.56 8.96
C ASN A 11 4.16 14.44 7.94
N THR A 12 4.52 13.86 6.80
CA THR A 12 5.15 14.56 5.68
C THR A 12 4.11 15.03 4.66
N ILE A 13 4.46 16.02 3.84
CA ILE A 13 3.62 16.44 2.70
C ILE A 13 3.39 15.25 1.76
N GLU A 14 4.45 14.49 1.47
CA GLU A 14 4.41 13.34 0.57
C GLU A 14 3.40 12.28 1.02
N ASN A 15 3.40 11.92 2.32
CA ASN A 15 2.45 10.94 2.82
C ASN A 15 1.01 11.45 2.81
N ARG A 16 0.79 12.74 3.06
CA ARG A 16 -0.56 13.34 2.96
C ARG A 16 -1.09 13.30 1.53
N GLU A 17 -0.26 13.70 0.56
CA GLU A 17 -0.63 13.64 -0.87
C GLU A 17 -0.89 12.20 -1.34
N HIS A 18 -0.09 11.23 -0.87
CA HIS A 18 -0.31 9.81 -1.16
C HIS A 18 -1.68 9.35 -0.67
N LEU A 19 -2.03 9.67 0.59
CA LEU A 19 -3.31 9.31 1.19
C LEU A 19 -4.49 9.98 0.46
N GLU A 20 -4.35 11.25 0.09
CA GLU A 20 -5.37 11.97 -0.69
C GLU A 20 -5.59 11.33 -2.06
N LYS A 21 -4.53 10.91 -2.76
CA LYS A 21 -4.64 10.16 -4.03
C LYS A 21 -5.34 8.82 -3.86
N LEU A 22 -5.18 8.17 -2.71
CA LEU A 22 -5.91 6.95 -2.36
C LEU A 22 -7.37 7.21 -1.94
N GLY A 23 -7.78 8.48 -1.79
CA GLY A 23 -9.13 8.89 -1.41
C GLY A 23 -9.37 8.96 0.09
N TYR A 24 -8.31 9.03 0.91
CA TYR A 24 -8.44 9.35 2.32
C TYR A 24 -8.74 10.83 2.49
N THR A 25 -9.67 11.14 3.40
CA THR A 25 -9.97 12.51 3.80
C THR A 25 -9.37 12.78 5.17
N ILE A 26 -8.89 13.99 5.42
CA ILE A 26 -8.43 14.37 6.76
C ILE A 26 -9.64 14.53 7.70
N SER A 27 -9.61 13.94 8.90
CA SER A 27 -10.67 14.16 9.90
C SER A 27 -10.27 15.12 11.01
N MET A 28 -8.99 15.15 11.41
CA MET A 28 -8.47 16.10 12.41
C MET A 28 -7.00 16.43 12.12
N VAL A 29 -6.65 17.72 12.20
CA VAL A 29 -5.27 18.23 12.13
C VAL A 29 -4.86 18.72 13.51
N THR A 30 -4.02 17.96 14.20
CA THR A 30 -3.07 18.49 15.19
C THR A 30 -1.69 18.60 14.52
N MET A 31 -0.86 19.58 14.89
CA MET A 31 0.52 19.74 14.35
C MET A 31 1.48 18.67 14.90
N ASP A 32 1.03 17.43 14.98
CA ASP A 32 1.80 16.31 15.48
C ASP A 32 2.68 15.70 14.39
N LYS A 33 3.76 15.06 14.82
CA LYS A 33 4.82 14.57 13.94
C LYS A 33 4.42 13.33 13.13
N ALA A 34 3.32 12.67 13.48
CA ALA A 34 2.88 11.43 12.86
C ALA A 34 1.45 11.53 12.32
N ILE A 35 1.15 10.69 11.34
CA ILE A 35 -0.19 10.46 10.78
C ILE A 35 -0.56 9.01 11.03
N TYR A 36 -1.81 8.75 11.39
CA TYR A 36 -2.34 7.40 11.50
C TYR A 36 -3.65 7.27 10.73
N LEU A 37 -3.91 6.06 10.25
CA LEU A 37 -5.11 5.74 9.49
C LEU A 37 -6.19 5.15 10.36
N LYS A 38 -7.44 5.53 10.08
CA LYS A 38 -8.62 4.89 10.63
C LYS A 38 -9.72 4.76 9.58
N THR A 39 -10.55 3.73 9.75
CA THR A 39 -11.78 3.59 8.99
C THR A 39 -12.97 3.66 9.94
N GLN A 40 -13.97 4.46 9.59
CA GLN A 40 -15.20 4.60 10.37
C GLN A 40 -16.39 4.70 9.42
N ALA A 41 -17.40 3.85 9.61
CA ALA A 41 -18.64 3.87 8.83
C ALA A 41 -18.42 3.92 7.30
N ASN A 42 -17.53 3.07 6.77
CA ASN A 42 -17.13 3.00 5.35
C ASN A 42 -16.43 4.25 4.79
N ARG A 43 -15.97 5.18 5.64
CA ARG A 43 -15.17 6.34 5.23
C ARG A 43 -13.71 6.18 5.64
N LYS A 44 -12.83 6.72 4.80
CA LYS A 44 -11.37 6.61 4.90
C LYS A 44 -10.82 7.91 5.48
N TYR A 45 -10.22 7.82 6.67
CA TYR A 45 -9.70 8.98 7.36
C TYR A 45 -8.24 8.81 7.76
N TYR A 46 -7.51 9.91 7.76
CA TYR A 46 -6.25 10.01 8.49
C TYR A 46 -6.32 11.15 9.50
N GLU A 47 -5.60 10.97 10.59
CA GLU A 47 -5.52 11.90 11.72
C GLU A 47 -4.07 12.02 12.17
N THR A 48 -3.78 13.11 12.88
CA THR A 48 -2.46 13.36 13.46
C THR A 48 -2.44 13.28 14.99
N ASN A 49 -3.58 13.10 15.66
CA ASN A 49 -3.68 13.05 17.12
C ASN A 49 -3.17 11.73 17.79
N ASN A 50 -2.51 11.85 18.94
CA ASN A 50 -1.73 10.81 19.61
C ASN A 50 -2.54 9.90 20.57
N ASP A 51 -3.87 9.99 20.60
CA ASP A 51 -4.63 9.45 21.74
C ASP A 51 -4.85 7.92 21.75
N ASP A 52 -4.63 7.20 20.64
CA ASP A 52 -4.88 5.75 20.59
C ASP A 52 -3.95 4.96 19.66
N TRP A 53 -2.63 5.10 19.86
CA TRP A 53 -1.63 4.27 19.18
C TRP A 53 -1.72 2.79 19.52
N SER A 54 -2.39 2.44 20.61
CA SER A 54 -2.53 1.06 21.09
C SER A 54 -3.22 0.13 20.09
N LYS A 55 -3.98 0.70 19.16
CA LYS A 55 -4.72 -0.03 18.12
C LYS A 55 -4.00 -0.06 16.77
N VAL A 56 -2.86 0.61 16.63
CA VAL A 56 -2.11 0.63 15.37
C VAL A 56 -1.21 -0.62 15.32
N ILE A 57 -1.41 -1.42 14.28
CA ILE A 57 -0.75 -2.73 14.14
C ILE A 57 0.59 -2.58 13.41
N THR A 58 0.76 -1.54 12.59
CA THR A 58 1.95 -1.33 11.77
C THR A 58 2.57 0.04 12.02
N ASN A 59 3.81 0.06 12.54
CA ASN A 59 4.61 1.27 12.70
C ASN A 59 5.57 1.44 11.52
N CYS A 60 5.37 2.51 10.74
CA CYS A 60 6.17 2.88 9.58
C CYS A 60 6.90 4.23 9.78
N ILE A 61 7.00 4.73 11.01
CA ILE A 61 7.75 5.97 11.31
C ILE A 61 9.21 5.77 10.88
N GLY A 62 9.76 6.76 10.17
CA GLY A 62 11.07 6.71 9.55
C GLY A 62 11.12 5.93 8.23
N ASN A 63 9.99 5.39 7.76
CA ASN A 63 9.91 4.56 6.56
C ASN A 63 8.68 4.92 5.70
N THR A 64 8.81 6.00 4.95
CA THR A 64 7.81 6.51 4.00
C THR A 64 7.36 5.45 2.99
N LEU A 65 8.27 4.64 2.45
CA LEU A 65 7.94 3.64 1.43
C LEU A 65 7.08 2.52 2.00
N LEU A 66 7.42 1.99 3.18
CA LEU A 66 6.60 1.01 3.88
C LEU A 66 5.23 1.59 4.23
N PHE A 67 5.17 2.85 4.68
CA PHE A 67 3.90 3.52 4.95
C PHE A 67 3.02 3.55 3.70
N GLN A 68 3.53 4.06 2.58
CA GLN A 68 2.77 4.12 1.32
C GLN A 68 2.34 2.73 0.84
N ALA A 69 3.22 1.74 0.94
CA ALA A 69 2.92 0.37 0.52
C ALA A 69 1.80 -0.27 1.35
N VAL A 70 1.84 -0.14 2.68
CA VAL A 70 0.82 -0.70 3.59
C VAL A 70 -0.51 0.01 3.41
N THR A 71 -0.49 1.33 3.25
CA THR A 71 -1.72 2.13 3.12
C THR A 71 -2.41 1.96 1.77
N ALA A 72 -1.70 1.45 0.77
CA ALA A 72 -2.25 1.05 -0.52
C ALA A 72 -2.90 -0.34 -0.53
N ILE A 73 -2.74 -1.18 0.52
CA ILE A 73 -3.33 -2.53 0.58
C ILE A 73 -4.87 -2.46 0.60
N ARG A 74 -5.49 -2.81 -0.53
CA ARG A 74 -6.92 -2.55 -0.77
C ARG A 74 -7.59 -3.65 -1.56
N ASP A 75 -8.79 -4.04 -1.12
CA ASP A 75 -9.65 -4.95 -1.88
C ASP A 75 -10.31 -4.27 -3.09
N ASP A 76 -10.43 -2.93 -3.08
CA ASP A 76 -11.23 -2.15 -4.02
C ASP A 76 -10.46 -1.43 -5.14
N SER A 77 -9.12 -1.48 -5.12
CA SER A 77 -8.27 -0.79 -6.09
C SER A 77 -6.86 -1.40 -6.07
N ASP A 78 -6.20 -1.42 -7.23
CA ASP A 78 -4.79 -1.79 -7.34
C ASP A 78 -3.86 -0.56 -7.40
N MET A 79 -4.39 0.66 -7.27
CA MET A 79 -3.58 1.87 -7.39
C MET A 79 -2.56 1.98 -6.25
N TYR A 80 -1.28 2.06 -6.61
CA TYR A 80 -0.13 2.05 -5.69
C TYR A 80 0.02 0.76 -4.87
N GLN A 81 -0.74 -0.29 -5.22
CA GLN A 81 -0.63 -1.61 -4.62
C GLN A 81 0.67 -2.27 -5.09
N TRP A 82 1.39 -2.85 -4.14
CA TRP A 82 2.51 -3.75 -4.44
C TRP A 82 2.00 -5.18 -4.61
N PHE A 83 2.57 -5.87 -5.60
CA PHE A 83 2.36 -7.27 -5.90
C PHE A 83 3.68 -8.03 -5.80
N VAL A 84 3.59 -9.33 -5.57
CA VAL A 84 4.72 -10.25 -5.60
C VAL A 84 4.48 -11.25 -6.71
N SER A 85 5.47 -11.44 -7.58
CA SER A 85 5.40 -12.45 -8.64
C SER A 85 5.44 -13.85 -8.04
N ASP A 86 4.46 -14.69 -8.37
CA ASP A 86 4.38 -16.09 -7.98
C ASP A 86 5.22 -17.00 -8.88
N GLU A 87 5.49 -16.56 -10.10
CA GLU A 87 6.26 -17.28 -11.12
C GLU A 87 7.24 -16.36 -11.87
N ASP A 88 8.13 -16.95 -12.66
CA ASP A 88 8.99 -16.20 -13.58
C ASP A 88 8.13 -15.76 -14.78
N ILE A 89 8.12 -14.47 -15.03
CA ILE A 89 7.38 -13.86 -16.11
C ILE A 89 8.35 -13.61 -17.27
N PHE A 90 8.08 -14.25 -18.41
CA PHE A 90 8.93 -14.21 -19.59
C PHE A 90 8.53 -13.08 -20.56
N THR A 91 9.42 -12.71 -21.48
CA THR A 91 9.08 -11.88 -22.64
C THR A 91 8.06 -12.61 -23.52
N LYS A 92 7.36 -11.87 -24.38
CA LYS A 92 6.37 -12.46 -25.31
C LYS A 92 6.94 -13.57 -26.19
N ASP A 93 8.23 -13.47 -26.51
CA ASP A 93 8.94 -14.45 -27.34
C ASP A 93 9.48 -15.64 -26.51
N GLY A 94 9.42 -15.56 -25.18
CA GLY A 94 9.76 -16.63 -24.24
C GLY A 94 11.26 -16.80 -23.93
N ASP A 95 12.11 -15.95 -24.50
CA ASP A 95 13.56 -16.13 -24.47
C ASP A 95 14.22 -15.55 -23.20
N ASP A 96 13.58 -14.56 -22.55
CA ASP A 96 14.14 -13.85 -21.40
C ASP A 96 13.11 -13.68 -20.27
N ILE A 97 13.57 -13.69 -19.03
CA ILE A 97 12.77 -13.35 -17.84
C ILE A 97 12.73 -11.83 -17.69
N VAL A 98 11.53 -11.27 -17.61
CA VAL A 98 11.28 -9.83 -17.39
C VAL A 98 11.05 -9.53 -15.91
N VAL A 99 10.42 -10.46 -15.19
CA VAL A 99 10.19 -10.39 -13.75
C VAL A 99 10.40 -11.78 -13.18
N SER A 100 11.25 -11.92 -12.17
CA SER A 100 11.51 -13.21 -11.54
C SER A 100 10.45 -13.50 -10.49
N LYS A 101 10.23 -14.78 -10.20
CA LYS A 101 9.47 -15.22 -9.04
C LYS A 101 10.00 -14.54 -7.76
N GLY A 102 9.09 -13.94 -7.00
CA GLY A 102 9.38 -13.22 -5.76
C GLY A 102 9.69 -11.74 -5.95
N ASP A 103 9.82 -11.26 -7.20
CA ASP A 103 10.04 -9.84 -7.45
C ASP A 103 8.79 -9.02 -7.10
N PHE A 104 9.03 -7.83 -6.55
CA PHE A 104 8.00 -6.89 -6.19
C PHE A 104 7.65 -5.96 -7.35
N ILE A 105 6.36 -5.84 -7.64
CA ILE A 105 5.83 -5.04 -8.75
C ILE A 105 4.91 -3.97 -8.17
N LEU A 106 5.24 -2.69 -8.40
CA LEU A 106 4.37 -1.57 -8.03
C LEU A 106 3.37 -1.28 -9.13
N SER A 107 2.08 -1.42 -8.82
CA SER A 107 1.03 -0.92 -9.68
C SER A 107 0.91 0.60 -9.59
N LYS A 108 0.85 1.27 -10.75
CA LYS A 108 0.52 2.69 -10.86
C LYS A 108 -0.88 2.92 -11.44
N GLU A 109 -1.65 1.85 -11.62
CA GLU A 109 -2.96 1.87 -12.28
C GLU A 109 -4.04 1.27 -11.36
N VAL A 110 -5.31 1.65 -11.59
CA VAL A 110 -6.44 1.22 -10.74
C VAL A 110 -6.82 -0.25 -10.97
N TYR A 111 -6.57 -0.77 -12.19
CA TYR A 111 -6.96 -2.11 -12.65
C TYR A 111 -5.76 -2.86 -13.24
N PHE A 112 -4.67 -2.93 -12.48
CA PHE A 112 -3.43 -3.55 -12.95
C PHE A 112 -3.63 -5.03 -13.29
N ILE A 113 -4.38 -5.77 -12.46
CA ILE A 113 -4.67 -7.19 -12.72
C ILE A 113 -5.62 -7.38 -13.91
N ASP A 114 -6.67 -6.56 -14.01
CA ASP A 114 -7.72 -6.78 -15.02
C ASP A 114 -7.32 -6.30 -16.42
N LYS A 115 -6.47 -5.27 -16.52
CA LYS A 115 -6.12 -4.63 -17.80
C LYS A 115 -5.02 -5.38 -18.55
N TYR A 116 -4.10 -6.00 -17.82
CA TYR A 116 -3.09 -6.86 -18.40
C TYR A 116 -3.60 -8.28 -18.29
N HIS A 117 -4.44 -8.79 -19.19
CA HIS A 117 -4.90 -10.19 -19.06
C HIS A 117 -3.76 -11.23 -19.20
N ASP A 118 -2.59 -10.83 -19.70
CA ASP A 118 -1.45 -11.70 -20.02
C ASP A 118 -0.37 -11.81 -18.91
N TYR A 119 -0.33 -10.94 -17.90
CA TYR A 119 0.83 -10.77 -16.99
C TYR A 119 0.58 -10.82 -15.45
N PRO A 120 -0.65 -10.71 -14.90
CA PRO A 120 -0.88 -10.61 -13.46
C PRO A 120 -1.71 -11.76 -12.89
N ARG A 121 -1.94 -12.86 -13.63
CA ARG A 121 -2.47 -14.09 -13.01
C ARG A 121 -1.43 -14.83 -12.17
N GLU A 122 -0.16 -14.52 -12.39
CA GLU A 122 0.99 -15.12 -11.72
C GLU A 122 1.56 -14.17 -10.66
N ALA A 123 0.74 -13.29 -10.08
CA ALA A 123 1.15 -12.44 -8.97
C ALA A 123 0.02 -12.27 -7.97
N HIS A 124 0.37 -12.13 -6.69
CA HIS A 124 -0.57 -11.83 -5.62
C HIS A 124 -0.28 -10.46 -5.01
N LYS A 125 -1.30 -9.86 -4.37
CA LYS A 125 -1.10 -8.62 -3.59
C LYS A 125 -0.13 -8.91 -2.45
N ALA A 126 0.95 -8.14 -2.39
CA ALA A 126 1.95 -8.28 -1.35
C ALA A 126 1.29 -8.19 0.03
N THR A 127 1.58 -9.17 0.87
CA THR A 127 1.10 -9.22 2.25
C THR A 127 1.83 -8.19 3.12
N LEU A 128 1.26 -7.86 4.28
CA LEU A 128 1.93 -6.97 5.24
C LEU A 128 3.34 -7.48 5.61
N ALA A 129 3.50 -8.79 5.82
CA ALA A 129 4.78 -9.37 6.20
C ALA A 129 5.83 -9.24 5.08
N GLU A 130 5.43 -9.46 3.83
CA GLU A 130 6.30 -9.30 2.67
C GLU A 130 6.75 -7.86 2.47
N LEU A 131 5.84 -6.90 2.62
CA LEU A 131 6.20 -5.48 2.55
C LEU A 131 7.13 -5.06 3.68
N GLN A 132 6.87 -5.55 4.90
CA GLN A 132 7.76 -5.31 6.04
C GLN A 132 9.16 -5.88 5.79
N GLU A 133 9.29 -7.06 5.17
CA GLU A 133 10.59 -7.61 4.81
C GLU A 133 11.27 -6.80 3.70
N HIS A 134 10.52 -6.43 2.66
CA HIS A 134 11.07 -5.75 1.48
C HIS A 134 11.59 -4.35 1.79
N PHE A 135 10.91 -3.62 2.68
CA PHE A 135 11.26 -2.23 3.03
C PHE A 135 12.02 -2.09 4.36
N LYS A 136 12.57 -3.17 4.91
CA LYS A 136 13.32 -3.16 6.18
C LYS A 136 14.50 -2.18 6.22
#